data_AF-A0A5N6PTI0-F1
#
_entry.id   AF-A0A5N6PTI0-F1
#
_cell.length_a   1.000
_cell.length_b   1.000
_cell.length_c   1.000
_cell.angle_alpha   90.00
_cell.angle_beta   90.00
_cell.angle_gamma   90.00
#
_symmetry.space_group_name_H-M   'P 1'
#
loop_
_entity.id
_entity.type
_entity.pdbx_description
1 polymer ?
#
loop_
_entity_poly.entity_id
_entity_poly.type
_entity_poly.pdbx_seq_one_letter_code
_entity_poly.pdbx_strand_id
1 'polypeptide(L)' 'MAEMYAAVVGQNFKIHSILISETEVGSANKVPKLLDLTDYDNWKGRFETHLNGTDTNLWERILSPYERPRVPSNS' A
#
# COMPACT_ATOMS: atom_id res chain seq x y z
N MET A 1 -22.40 -25.35 20.16
CA MET A 1 -22.76 -24.86 18.81
C MET A 1 -22.86 -23.34 18.76
N ALA A 2 -23.57 -22.68 19.70
CA ALA A 2 -23.68 -21.21 19.76
C ALA A 2 -22.32 -20.47 19.90
N GLU A 3 -21.40 -21.00 20.70
CA GLU A 3 -20.05 -20.44 20.87
C GLU A 3 -19.21 -20.50 19.58
N MET A 4 -19.40 -21.54 18.77
CA MET A 4 -18.74 -21.68 17.47
C MET A 4 -19.24 -20.60 16.49
N TYR A 5 -20.55 -20.33 16.48
CA TYR A 5 -21.12 -19.24 15.70
C TYR A 5 -20.62 -17.86 16.18
N ALA A 6 -20.54 -17.65 17.50
CA ALA A 6 -20.00 -16.40 18.06
C ALA A 6 -18.52 -16.19 17.68
N ALA A 7 -17.70 -17.25 17.71
CA ALA A 7 -16.31 -17.20 17.28
C ALA A 7 -16.17 -16.88 15.79
N VAL A 8 -16.99 -17.49 14.93
CA VAL A 8 -16.99 -17.23 13.47
C VAL A 8 -17.42 -15.79 13.18
N VAL A 9 -18.47 -15.29 13.82
CA VAL A 9 -18.92 -13.89 13.68
C VAL A 9 -17.82 -12.91 14.11
N GLY A 10 -17.15 -13.19 15.24
CA GLY A 10 -16.04 -12.36 15.73
C GLY A 10 -14.84 -12.34 14.78
N GLN A 11 -14.51 -13.46 14.13
CA GLN A 11 -13.45 -13.52 13.12
C GLN A 11 -13.84 -12.75 11.85
N ASN A 12 -15.06 -12.92 11.37
CA ASN A 12 -15.56 -12.20 10.19
C ASN A 12 -15.50 -10.68 10.40
N PHE A 13 -15.92 -10.20 11.58
CA PHE A 13 -15.85 -8.79 11.91
C PHE A 13 -14.40 -8.25 11.85
N LYS A 14 -13.43 -8.98 12.43
CA LYS A 14 -12.02 -8.59 12.40
C LYS A 14 -11.45 -8.56 10.99
N ILE A 15 -11.82 -9.52 10.14
CA ILE A 15 -11.39 -9.55 8.74
C ILE A 15 -11.98 -8.34 8.00
N HIS A 16 -13.27 -8.05 8.18
CA HIS A 16 -13.89 -6.87 7.58
C HIS A 16 -13.24 -5.56 8.03
N SER A 17 -12.91 -5.41 9.31
CA SER A 17 -12.24 -4.20 9.81
C SER A 17 -10.84 -4.03 9.23
N ILE A 18 -10.09 -5.14 9.08
CA ILE A 18 -8.76 -5.11 8.45
C ILE A 18 -8.89 -4.72 6.98
N LEU A 19 -9.81 -5.33 6.23
CA LEU A 19 -10.02 -5.03 4.82
C LEU A 19 -10.39 -3.56 4.61
N ILE A 20 -11.29 -3.01 5.42
CA ILE A 20 -11.67 -1.58 5.36
C ILE A 20 -10.43 -0.71 5.59
N SER A 21 -9.67 -0.99 6.66
CA SER A 21 -8.45 -0.25 6.98
C SER A 21 -7.44 -0.28 5.83
N GLU A 22 -7.18 -1.45 5.25
CA GLU A 22 -6.28 -1.59 4.09
C GLU A 22 -6.78 -0.82 2.86
N THR A 23 -8.11 -0.67 2.72
CA THR A 23 -8.70 0.09 1.60
C THR A 23 -8.55 1.59 1.78
N GLU A 24 -8.49 2.07 3.03
CA GLU A 24 -8.35 3.48 3.40
C GLU A 24 -6.88 3.92 3.48
N VAL A 25 -6.05 3.21 4.25
CA VAL A 25 -4.65 3.60 4.52
C VAL A 25 -3.61 2.85 3.67
N GLY A 26 -4.03 1.79 2.98
CA GLY A 26 -3.15 0.94 2.20
C GLY A 26 -2.60 -0.23 2.99
N SER A 27 -1.84 -1.09 2.32
CA SER A 27 -1.25 -2.30 2.92
C SER A 27 0.19 -2.43 2.47
N ALA A 28 1.08 -2.71 3.42
CA ALA A 28 2.48 -3.05 3.13
C ALA A 28 2.59 -4.29 2.23
N ASN A 29 1.65 -5.21 2.33
CA ASN A 29 1.73 -6.53 1.69
C ASN A 29 1.07 -6.59 0.30
N LYS A 30 0.30 -5.56 -0.09
CA LYS A 30 -0.48 -5.58 -1.32
C LYS A 30 -0.39 -4.26 -2.06
N VAL A 31 0.00 -4.35 -3.34
CA VAL A 31 0.05 -3.20 -4.25
C VAL A 31 -1.38 -2.65 -4.46
N PRO A 32 -1.65 -1.37 -4.15
CA PRO A 32 -2.95 -0.75 -4.41
C PRO A 32 -3.11 -0.44 -5.90
N LYS A 33 -4.28 -0.76 -6.46
CA LYS A 33 -4.63 -0.44 -7.85
C LYS A 33 -5.33 0.92 -7.91
N LEU A 34 -4.95 1.75 -8.87
CA LEU A 34 -5.69 2.97 -9.21
C LEU A 34 -6.85 2.59 -10.13
N LEU A 35 -8.09 2.69 -9.63
CA LEU A 35 -9.28 2.35 -10.41
C LEU A 35 -9.86 3.55 -11.16
N ASP A 36 -9.75 4.74 -10.57
CA ASP A 36 -10.26 6.00 -11.10
C ASP A 36 -9.28 7.14 -10.78
N LEU A 37 -9.09 8.09 -11.69
CA LEU A 37 -8.19 9.24 -11.50
C LEU A 37 -8.67 10.20 -10.41
N THR A 38 -9.97 10.25 -10.12
CA THR A 38 -10.53 11.03 -9.01
C THR A 38 -10.05 10.51 -7.64
N ASP A 39 -9.63 9.25 -7.57
CA ASP A 39 -9.09 8.62 -6.37
C ASP A 39 -7.56 8.74 -6.27
N TYR A 40 -6.92 9.52 -7.14
CA TYR A 40 -5.47 9.61 -7.22
C TYR A 40 -4.82 10.01 -5.88
N ASP A 41 -5.36 11.03 -5.19
CA ASP A 41 -4.76 11.51 -3.94
C ASP A 41 -4.82 10.46 -2.82
N ASN A 42 -5.92 9.70 -2.73
CA ASN A 42 -6.03 8.60 -1.78
C ASN A 42 -5.16 7.41 -2.20
N TRP A 43 -5.17 7.05 -3.49
CA TRP A 43 -4.30 6.02 -4.05
C TRP A 43 -2.83 6.32 -3.77
N LYS A 44 -2.41 7.57 -3.92
CA LYS A 44 -1.05 8.03 -3.65
C LYS A 44 -0.62 7.69 -2.22
N GLY A 45 -1.45 8.02 -1.22
CA GLY A 45 -1.17 7.68 0.18
C GLY A 45 -1.08 6.17 0.42
N ARG A 46 -2.00 5.39 -0.16
CA ARG A 46 -1.98 3.92 -0.06
C ARG A 46 -0.74 3.31 -0.72
N PHE A 47 -0.30 3.88 -1.85
CA PHE A 47 0.86 3.43 -2.60
C PHE A 47 2.17 3.76 -1.86
N GLU A 48 2.25 4.94 -1.23
CA GLU A 48 3.33 5.30 -0.31
C GLU A 48 3.43 4.32 0.87
N THR A 49 2.30 3.98 1.52
CA THR A 49 2.26 2.94 2.57
C THR A 49 2.80 1.60 2.09
N HIS A 50 2.42 1.17 0.87
CA HIS A 50 2.92 -0.07 0.29
C HIS A 50 4.44 -0.06 0.07
N LEU A 51 4.97 1.03 -0.48
CA LEU A 51 6.40 1.19 -0.72
C LEU A 51 7.19 1.24 0.59
N ASN A 52 6.69 1.94 1.60
CA ASN A 52 7.32 1.99 2.92
C ASN A 52 7.38 0.62 3.60
N GLY A 53 6.42 -0.27 3.28
CA GLY A 53 6.48 -1.68 3.68
C GLY A 53 7.58 -2.49 2.99
N THR A 54 8.07 -2.05 1.83
CA THR A 54 9.15 -2.69 1.07
C THR A 54 10.52 -2.09 1.41
N ASP A 55 10.65 -0.77 1.30
CA ASP A 55 11.83 0.03 1.68
C ASP A 55 11.37 1.48 1.87
N THR A 56 11.67 2.06 3.03
CA THR A 56 11.22 3.38 3.46
C THR A 56 11.67 4.53 2.56
N ASN A 57 12.70 4.32 1.73
CA ASN A 57 13.25 5.36 0.86
C ASN A 57 12.75 5.28 -0.59
N LEU A 58 11.95 4.27 -0.94
CA LEU A 58 11.47 4.10 -2.32
C LEU A 58 10.56 5.24 -2.74
N TRP A 59 9.73 5.75 -1.83
CA TRP A 59 8.85 6.86 -2.14
C TRP A 59 9.61 8.12 -2.52
N GLU A 60 10.61 8.48 -1.71
CA GLU A 60 11.49 9.62 -1.97
C GLU A 60 12.24 9.49 -3.30
N ARG A 61 12.66 8.27 -3.64
CA ARG A 61 13.30 7.98 -4.94
C ARG A 61 12.36 8.16 -6.14
N ILE A 62 11.06 7.86 -5.99
CA ILE A 62 10.07 8.07 -7.06
C ILE A 62 9.78 9.57 -7.24
N LEU A 63 9.75 10.33 -6.15
CA LEU A 63 9.59 11.77 -6.19
C LEU A 63 10.83 12.51 -6.71
N SER A 64 12.00 11.87 -6.61
CA SER A 64 13.25 12.43 -7.10
C SER A 64 13.23 12.54 -8.63
N PRO A 65 13.69 13.67 -9.21
CA PRO A 65 13.81 13.80 -10.65
C PRO A 65 14.65 12.68 -11.25
N TYR A 66 14.25 12.18 -12.41
CA TYR A 66 15.03 11.16 -13.11
C TYR A 66 16.40 11.72 -13.52
N GLU A 67 17.47 11.13 -12.98
CA GLU A 67 18.82 11.37 -13.43
C GLU A 67 19.22 10.33 -14.48
N ARG A 68 19.55 10.80 -15.70
CA ARG A 68 20.09 9.93 -16.74
C ARG A 68 21.41 9.32 -16.24
N PRO A 69 21.59 7.98 -16.30
CA PRO A 69 22.86 7.34 -15.97
C PRO A 69 23.98 7.95 -16.81
N ARG A 70 25.00 8.51 -16.15
CA ARG A 70 26.21 8.98 -16.81
C ARG A 70 27.14 7.78 -16.95
N VAL A 71 27.49 7.43 -18.20
CA VAL A 71 28.59 6.50 -18.44
C VAL A 71 29.86 7.12 -17.85
N PRO A 72 30.63 6.42 -16.98
CA PRO A 72 31.89 6.95 -16.50
C PRO A 72 32.79 7.17 -17.73
N SER A 73 33.26 8.40 -17.91
CA SER A 73 34.25 8.71 -18.94
C SER A 73 35.57 8.07 -18.52
N ASN A 74 35.87 6.88 -19.06
CA ASN A 74 37.22 6.33 -18.98
C ASN A 74 38.14 7.31 -19.71
N SER A 75 38.92 8.08 -18.95
CA SER A 75 40.08 8.84 -19.44
C SER A 75 41.32 7.96 -19.43
#